data_AF-A0A3D5KHU3-F1
#
_entry.id   AF-A0A3D5KHU3-F1
#
_cell.length_a   1.000
_cell.length_b   1.000
_cell.length_c   1.000
_cell.angle_alpha   90.00
_cell.angle_beta   90.00
_cell.angle_gamma   90.00
#
_symmetry.space_group_name_H-M   'P 1'
#
loop_
_entity.id
_entity.type
_entity.pdbx_description
1 polymer ?
#
loop_
_entity_poly.entity_id
_entity_poly.type
_entity_poly.pdbx_seq_one_letter_code
_entity_poly.pdbx_strand_id
1 'polypeptide(L)'
;MLLTDGLKLIEPLVNKRFGELLSEEQMTDIIKNKGKSGQLLEILLGLKNTNSTLDFEDGELKTNKCDKNGKPLETMFITQISGLIDELL
;
A
#
# COMPACT_ATOMS: atom_id res chain seq x y z
N MET A 1 -13.86 3.35 -6.96
CA MET A 1 -14.05 2.50 -5.76
C MET A 1 -13.89 3.39 -4.55
N LEU A 2 -14.81 3.31 -3.59
CA LEU A 2 -14.70 4.05 -2.33
C LEU A 2 -13.89 3.26 -1.28
N LEU A 3 -13.37 3.93 -0.26
CA LEU A 3 -12.66 3.31 0.86
C LEU A 3 -13.50 2.22 1.55
N THR A 4 -14.80 2.43 1.68
CA THR A 4 -15.72 1.48 2.32
C THR A 4 -15.85 0.17 1.53
N ASP A 5 -15.66 0.21 0.22
CA ASP A 5 -15.62 -0.99 -0.62
C ASP A 5 -14.26 -1.68 -0.47
N GLY A 6 -13.17 -0.92 -0.48
CA GLY A 6 -11.82 -1.42 -0.22
C GLY A 6 -11.70 -2.15 1.13
N LEU A 7 -12.36 -1.65 2.17
CA LEU A 7 -12.39 -2.27 3.49
C LEU A 7 -13.01 -3.68 3.46
N LYS A 8 -14.13 -3.85 2.74
CA LYS A 8 -14.77 -5.17 2.59
C LYS A 8 -13.89 -6.15 1.83
N LEU A 9 -13.07 -5.65 0.91
CA LEU A 9 -12.16 -6.46 0.10
C LEU A 9 -10.88 -6.83 0.86
N ILE A 10 -10.41 -5.99 1.79
CA ILE A 10 -9.18 -6.26 2.55
C ILE A 10 -9.42 -7.20 3.75
N GLU A 11 -10.61 -7.18 4.37
CA GLU A 11 -10.95 -8.01 5.53
C GLU A 11 -10.61 -9.51 5.34
N PRO A 12 -10.95 -10.17 4.22
CA PRO A 12 -10.63 -11.58 3.99
C PRO A 12 -9.14 -11.86 3.75
N LEU A 13 -8.32 -10.82 3.56
CA LEU A 13 -6.88 -10.90 3.28
C LEU A 13 -6.04 -10.72 4.57
N VAL A 14 -6.64 -10.22 5.64
CA VAL A 14 -5.95 -9.97 6.91
C VAL A 14 -5.35 -11.27 7.46
N ASN A 15 -4.11 -11.18 7.96
CA ASN A 15 -3.30 -12.30 8.48
C ASN A 15 -2.91 -13.38 7.46
N LYS A 16 -3.16 -13.18 6.16
CA LYS A 16 -2.69 -14.08 5.10
C LYS A 16 -1.36 -13.62 4.56
N ARG A 17 -0.47 -14.56 4.24
CA ARG A 17 0.77 -14.25 3.55
C ARG A 17 0.48 -14.01 2.08
N PHE A 18 1.25 -13.13 1.45
CA PHE A 18 1.17 -12.93 -0.01
C PHE A 18 1.38 -14.23 -0.80
N GLY A 19 2.24 -15.14 -0.33
CA GLY A 19 2.42 -16.45 -0.98
C GLY A 19 1.20 -17.37 -0.93
N GLU A 20 0.18 -17.05 -0.12
CA GLU A 20 -1.10 -17.77 -0.11
C GLU A 20 -2.12 -17.15 -1.09
N LEU A 21 -1.84 -15.94 -1.58
CA LEU A 21 -2.77 -15.10 -2.35
C LEU A 21 -2.31 -14.84 -3.79
N LEU A 22 -1.01 -14.94 -4.05
CA LEU A 22 -0.35 -14.53 -5.28
C LEU A 22 0.57 -15.63 -5.79
N SER A 23 0.77 -15.68 -7.12
CA SER A 23 1.74 -16.59 -7.73
C SER A 23 3.17 -16.13 -7.49
N GLU A 24 4.13 -17.06 -7.60
CA GLU A 24 5.56 -16.75 -7.53
C GLU A 24 5.97 -15.71 -8.58
N GLU A 25 5.40 -15.81 -9.79
CA GLU A 25 5.64 -14.85 -10.87
C GLU A 25 5.22 -13.42 -10.49
N GLN A 26 4.04 -13.26 -9.87
CA GLN A 26 3.56 -11.95 -9.41
C GLN A 26 4.47 -11.37 -8.31
N MET A 27 5.03 -12.23 -7.46
CA MET A 27 5.92 -11.84 -6.36
C MET A 27 7.38 -11.63 -6.79
N THR A 28 7.69 -11.75 -8.08
CA THR A 28 9.04 -11.46 -8.60
C THR A 28 9.51 -10.08 -8.14
N ASP A 29 10.75 -10.04 -7.62
CA ASP A 29 11.43 -8.85 -7.11
C ASP A 29 10.75 -8.10 -5.95
N ILE A 30 9.77 -8.70 -5.26
CA ILE A 30 9.07 -8.07 -4.13
C ILE A 30 10.02 -7.61 -3.00
N ILE A 31 11.16 -8.28 -2.84
CA ILE A 31 12.19 -7.93 -1.84
C ILE A 31 13.04 -6.73 -2.30
N LYS A 32 13.32 -6.61 -3.61
CA LYS A 32 14.17 -5.55 -4.17
C LYS A 32 13.39 -4.26 -4.41
N ASN A 33 12.16 -4.37 -4.89
CA ASN A 33 11.28 -3.24 -5.17
C ASN A 33 10.39 -2.94 -3.95
N LYS A 34 10.78 -1.91 -3.17
CA LYS A 34 10.06 -1.50 -1.95
C LYS A 34 8.60 -1.11 -2.20
N GLY A 35 8.25 -0.63 -3.38
CA GLY A 35 6.87 -0.28 -3.75
C GLY A 35 6.02 -1.48 -4.20
N LYS A 36 6.65 -2.62 -4.53
CA LYS A 36 5.95 -3.78 -5.11
C LYS A 36 4.89 -4.37 -4.17
N SER A 37 5.14 -4.35 -2.86
CA SER A 37 4.18 -4.86 -1.87
C SER A 37 2.87 -4.05 -1.87
N GLY A 38 2.96 -2.72 -2.00
CA GLY A 38 1.79 -1.85 -2.16
C GLY A 38 1.05 -2.12 -3.47
N GLN A 39 1.79 -2.18 -4.58
CA GLN A 39 1.22 -2.47 -5.90
C GLN A 39 0.48 -3.81 -5.96
N LEU A 40 1.02 -4.85 -5.30
CA LEU A 40 0.37 -6.15 -5.22
C LEU A 40 -0.89 -6.11 -4.36
N LEU A 41 -0.88 -5.34 -3.27
CA LEU A 41 -2.08 -5.13 -2.45
C LEU A 41 -3.18 -4.39 -3.23
N GLU A 42 -2.83 -3.36 -4.00
CA GLU A 42 -3.76 -2.69 -4.91
C GLU A 42 -4.44 -3.69 -5.86
N ILE A 43 -3.64 -4.55 -6.50
CA ILE A 43 -4.15 -5.58 -7.42
C ILE A 43 -5.08 -6.57 -6.69
N LEU A 44 -4.72 -7.01 -5.48
CA LEU A 44 -5.57 -7.89 -4.67
C LEU A 44 -6.91 -7.25 -4.30
N LEU A 45 -6.95 -5.92 -4.14
CA LEU A 45 -8.16 -5.15 -3.91
C LEU A 45 -8.92 -4.80 -5.20
N GLY A 46 -8.47 -5.27 -6.36
CA GLY A 46 -9.08 -4.97 -7.66
C GLY A 46 -8.81 -3.56 -8.18
N LEU A 47 -7.83 -2.86 -7.59
CA LEU A 47 -7.36 -1.56 -8.05
C LEU A 47 -6.34 -1.73 -9.19
N LYS A 48 -6.11 -0.64 -9.92
CA LYS A 48 -5.06 -0.57 -10.94
C LYS A 48 -3.88 0.20 -10.37
N ASN A 49 -2.67 -0.25 -10.67
CA ASN A 49 -1.50 0.56 -10.35
C ASN A 49 -1.51 1.82 -11.22
N THR A 50 -1.51 2.99 -10.60
CA THR A 50 -1.49 4.28 -11.29
C THR A 50 -0.44 5.20 -10.65
N ASN A 51 -0.24 6.37 -11.25
CA ASN A 51 0.57 7.45 -10.68
C ASN A 51 -0.29 8.53 -10.00
N SER A 52 -1.60 8.28 -9.82
CA SER A 52 -2.49 9.15 -9.08
C SER A 52 -2.09 9.18 -7.59
N THR A 53 -2.33 10.30 -6.92
CA THR A 53 -2.15 10.40 -5.45
C THR A 53 -3.25 9.66 -4.69
N LEU A 54 -4.42 9.45 -5.31
CA LEU A 54 -5.52 8.70 -4.73
C LEU A 54 -5.71 7.38 -5.45
N ASP A 55 -5.78 6.29 -4.67
CA ASP A 55 -6.08 4.94 -5.13
C ASP A 55 -7.59 4.65 -5.14
N PHE A 56 -8.31 5.33 -4.25
CA PHE A 56 -9.77 5.32 -4.15
C PHE A 56 -10.34 6.68 -4.56
N GLU A 57 -11.64 6.76 -4.78
CA GLU A 57 -12.30 8.04 -5.09
C GLU A 57 -12.21 9.04 -3.92
N ASP A 58 -12.18 8.54 -2.70
CA ASP A 58 -12.23 9.29 -1.44
C ASP A 58 -11.05 9.00 -0.50
N GLY A 59 -9.97 8.39 -0.99
CA GLY A 59 -8.83 8.06 -0.14
C GLY A 59 -7.61 7.43 -0.83
N GLU A 60 -6.58 7.21 -0.04
CA GLU A 60 -5.29 6.65 -0.46
C GLU A 60 -4.98 5.37 0.31
N LEU A 61 -4.38 4.39 -0.36
CA LEU A 61 -3.85 3.17 0.23
C LEU A 61 -2.39 3.39 0.63
N LYS A 62 -2.05 3.13 1.89
CA LYS A 62 -0.67 3.11 2.34
C LYS A 62 -0.32 1.76 2.96
N THR A 63 0.89 1.30 2.70
CA THR A 63 1.46 0.11 3.35
C THR A 63 2.63 0.51 4.25
N ASN A 64 2.87 -0.25 5.31
CA ASN A 64 4.01 -0.08 6.19
C ASN A 64 4.51 -1.43 6.65
N LYS A 65 5.83 -1.64 6.61
CA LYS A 65 6.43 -2.85 7.16
C LYS A 65 6.43 -2.77 8.69
N CYS A 66 5.77 -3.73 9.33
CA CYS A 66 5.76 -3.84 10.79
C CYS A 66 6.54 -5.06 11.31
N ASP A 67 6.91 -5.03 12.59
CA ASP A 67 7.37 -6.21 13.31
C ASP A 67 6.20 -7.13 13.70
N LYS A 68 6.52 -8.25 14.35
CA LYS A 68 5.53 -9.23 14.81
C LYS A 68 4.51 -8.70 15.83
N ASN A 69 4.77 -7.54 16.46
CA ASN A 69 3.89 -6.89 17.42
C ASN A 69 3.09 -5.75 16.76
N GLY A 70 3.20 -5.57 15.44
CA GLY A 70 2.55 -4.47 14.72
C GLY A 70 3.27 -3.13 14.84
N LYS A 71 4.50 -3.09 15.39
CA LYS A 71 5.27 -1.85 15.47
C LYS A 71 5.83 -1.51 14.08
N PRO A 72 5.58 -0.29 13.55
CA PRO A 72 6.20 0.17 12.30
C PRO A 72 7.73 0.08 12.35
N LEU A 73 8.33 -0.47 11.30
CA LEU A 73 9.78 -0.56 11.11
C LEU A 73 10.35 0.56 10.24
N GLU A 74 9.47 1.35 9.62
CA GLU A 74 9.83 2.44 8.71
C GLU A 74 8.82 3.59 8.81
N THR A 75 9.27 4.80 8.44
CA THR A 75 8.40 5.96 8.28
C THR A 75 7.55 5.81 7.02
N MET A 76 6.32 6.34 7.06
CA MET A 76 5.43 6.34 5.91
C MET A 76 5.65 7.58 5.05
N PHE A 77 5.81 7.40 3.74
CA PHE A 77 5.80 8.52 2.79
C PHE A 77 4.37 9.03 2.60
N ILE A 78 4.15 10.33 2.83
CA ILE A 78 2.84 10.97 2.62
C ILE A 78 2.83 11.71 1.29
N THR A 79 3.56 12.82 1.20
CA THR A 79 3.66 13.63 -0.03
C THR A 79 4.96 14.44 -0.03
N GLN A 80 5.38 14.91 -1.20
CA GLN A 80 6.49 15.84 -1.34
C GLN A 80 6.00 17.27 -1.11
N ILE A 81 6.70 18.05 -0.27
CA ILE A 81 6.47 19.49 -0.12
C ILE A 81 7.25 20.20 -1.23
N SER A 82 6.56 20.95 -2.10
CA SER A 82 7.17 21.59 -3.29
C SER A 82 7.40 23.10 -3.17
N GLY A 83 7.00 23.76 -2.07
CA GLY A 83 7.20 25.23 -1.98
C GLY A 83 6.90 25.94 -0.67
N LEU A 84 6.56 25.24 0.42
CA LEU A 84 6.18 25.86 1.71
C LEU A 84 7.10 25.45 2.86
N ILE A 85 8.35 25.08 2.55
CA ILE A 85 9.30 24.63 3.59
C ILE A 85 9.58 25.75 4.60
N ASP A 86 9.68 26.99 4.13
CA ASP A 86 9.94 28.15 4.99
C ASP A 86 8.76 28.50 5.92
N GLU A 87 7.54 28.06 5.62
CA GLU A 87 6.36 28.24 6.49
C GLU A 87 6.18 27.09 7.49
N LEU A 88 6.90 25.98 7.30
CA LEU A 88 6.79 24.76 8.11
C LEU A 88 7.89 24.65 9.20
N LEU A 89 8.90 25.53 9.19
CA LEU A 89 10.01 25.59 10.15
C LEU A 89 9.83 26.76 11.13
#